data_AF-A0A657Q4A4-F1
#
_entry.id   AF-A0A657Q4A4-F1
#
_cell.length_a   1.000
_cell.length_b   1.000
_cell.length_c   1.000
_cell.angle_alpha   90.00
_cell.angle_beta   90.00
_cell.angle_gamma   90.00
#
_symmetry.space_group_name_H-M   'P 1'
#
loop_
_entity.id
_entity.type
_entity.pdbx_description
1 polymer ?
#
loop_
_entity_poly.entity_id
_entity_poly.type
_entity_poly.pdbx_seq_one_letter_code
_entity_poly.pdbx_strand_id
1 'polypeptide(L)'
;MSADGGFIDLRLNRQERQSSDGFWPSFTDIMTVILMIFMIAMVVLLLRNMELVKQLRATMEAERAAMELARTTGEEKESLALKLIASENELSMLRIRLMQMKEESNAQIATIGNQSDEIATLMADIERLTLRRDQLTAENFTLGESLKRARAELESTEQSLASLEQSLASLKQQHAERLEELQGAQLELTKARNTIDSLQSGREVLESQLAGMRDRITEQSSELQTAKAASRLSDRELASLRLEYSDLKVKYDELVRPARSPEGRFVVDIRYGKSNGAFTIEYQTALEPGYKLISREELEQRLGRLKQQHSNGLYVKVIFPEQSGLSFNEAWTFTSDLHNRYDYYYQNSGSTPSLPKSPQQP
;
A
#
# COMPACT_ATOMS: atom_id res chain seq x y z
N MET A 1 -180.96 -45.46 -59.53
CA MET A 1 -181.94 -46.47 -59.10
C MET A 1 -183.18 -45.72 -58.66
N SER A 2 -184.32 -46.18 -59.19
CA SER A 2 -185.74 -45.93 -58.90
C SER A 2 -186.06 -45.24 -57.56
N ALA A 3 -187.16 -44.54 -57.35
CA ALA A 3 -188.30 -44.05 -58.13
C ALA A 3 -189.26 -43.44 -57.08
N ASP A 4 -190.19 -42.60 -57.54
CA ASP A 4 -191.61 -42.53 -57.12
C ASP A 4 -191.99 -42.67 -55.63
N GLY A 5 -192.78 -41.78 -55.04
CA GLY A 5 -193.96 -41.15 -55.62
C GLY A 5 -195.21 -41.97 -55.31
N GLY A 6 -196.07 -41.43 -54.43
CA GLY A 6 -197.49 -41.83 -54.26
C GLY A 6 -197.75 -43.20 -53.61
N PHE A 7 -198.89 -43.50 -53.00
CA PHE A 7 -200.08 -42.76 -52.57
C PHE A 7 -200.92 -43.78 -51.72
N ILE A 8 -201.92 -43.30 -50.95
CA ILE A 8 -203.07 -44.04 -50.35
C ILE A 8 -202.81 -44.72 -48.98
N ASP A 9 -203.53 -44.31 -47.92
CA ASP A 9 -204.76 -45.01 -47.46
C ASP A 9 -205.41 -44.30 -46.24
N LEU A 10 -206.73 -44.41 -46.17
CA LEU A 10 -207.66 -43.86 -45.19
C LEU A 10 -207.79 -44.80 -43.99
N ARG A 11 -207.37 -44.39 -42.78
CA ARG A 11 -208.00 -44.90 -41.53
C ARG A 11 -207.59 -44.19 -40.23
N LEU A 12 -208.60 -43.53 -39.65
CA LEU A 12 -209.04 -43.54 -38.24
C LEU A 12 -208.05 -43.31 -37.07
N ASN A 13 -208.43 -42.35 -36.21
CA ASN A 13 -207.99 -42.06 -34.83
C ASN A 13 -206.55 -41.50 -34.70
N ARG A 14 -206.29 -40.35 -34.03
CA ARG A 14 -206.87 -39.86 -32.77
C ARG A 14 -206.50 -38.37 -32.50
N GLN A 15 -207.54 -37.57 -32.21
CA GLN A 15 -207.64 -36.32 -31.41
C GLN A 15 -206.72 -35.10 -31.69
N GLU A 16 -207.29 -33.98 -32.18
CA GLU A 16 -208.02 -32.86 -31.47
C GLU A 16 -207.02 -31.78 -30.98
N ARG A 17 -207.23 -30.46 -31.07
CA ARG A 17 -208.37 -29.53 -31.22
C ARG A 17 -207.73 -28.11 -31.30
N GLN A 18 -208.28 -27.02 -31.82
CA GLN A 18 -209.49 -26.62 -32.56
C GLN A 18 -209.20 -25.15 -32.98
N SER A 19 -209.30 -24.79 -34.26
CA SER A 19 -210.43 -24.05 -34.90
C SER A 19 -210.54 -22.57 -34.45
N SER A 20 -210.77 -21.56 -35.28
CA SER A 20 -211.28 -21.48 -36.66
C SER A 20 -211.43 -19.99 -37.05
N ASP A 21 -211.26 -19.71 -38.35
CA ASP A 21 -211.92 -18.71 -39.24
C ASP A 21 -212.01 -17.21 -38.83
N GLY A 22 -211.92 -16.20 -39.71
CA GLY A 22 -211.94 -16.14 -41.17
C GLY A 22 -212.93 -15.05 -41.67
N PHE A 23 -212.47 -14.18 -42.58
CA PHE A 23 -213.20 -13.30 -43.55
C PHE A 23 -213.47 -11.77 -43.27
N TRP A 24 -212.72 -10.89 -44.00
CA TRP A 24 -212.89 -9.44 -44.42
C TRP A 24 -213.05 -8.29 -43.37
N PRO A 25 -212.85 -6.97 -43.71
CA PRO A 25 -211.76 -6.19 -44.36
C PRO A 25 -211.28 -4.92 -43.56
N SER A 26 -210.07 -4.32 -43.77
CA SER A 26 -209.77 -2.86 -43.64
C SER A 26 -208.32 -2.41 -44.04
N PHE A 27 -208.14 -1.13 -44.35
CA PHE A 27 -207.05 -0.45 -45.09
C PHE A 27 -205.80 -0.03 -44.25
N THR A 28 -205.64 -0.54 -43.03
CA THR A 28 -204.65 -0.04 -42.04
C THR A 28 -203.22 -0.57 -42.20
N ASP A 29 -203.00 -1.59 -43.03
CA ASP A 29 -201.75 -2.37 -43.01
C ASP A 29 -200.65 -1.87 -43.97
N ILE A 30 -200.92 -0.83 -44.78
CA ILE A 30 -199.92 -0.25 -45.69
C ILE A 30 -199.09 0.87 -45.05
N MET A 31 -199.65 1.59 -44.06
CA MET A 31 -198.97 2.71 -43.41
C MET A 31 -197.88 2.24 -42.43
N THR A 32 -198.13 1.13 -41.74
CA THR A 32 -197.17 0.49 -40.82
C THR A 32 -195.92 0.00 -41.56
N VAL A 33 -196.09 -0.53 -42.78
CA VAL A 33 -194.99 -1.00 -43.63
C VAL A 33 -194.07 0.15 -44.07
N ILE A 34 -194.63 1.29 -44.51
CA ILE A 34 -193.83 2.46 -44.91
C ILE A 34 -193.03 3.02 -43.72
N LEU A 35 -193.63 3.05 -42.52
CA LEU A 35 -192.93 3.44 -41.30
C LEU A 35 -191.82 2.46 -40.91
N MET A 36 -192.03 1.15 -41.08
CA MET A 36 -191.00 0.15 -40.81
C MET A 36 -189.80 0.30 -41.75
N ILE A 37 -190.02 0.58 -43.04
CA ILE A 37 -188.94 0.82 -44.00
C ILE A 37 -188.16 2.10 -43.60
N PHE A 38 -188.85 3.16 -43.19
CA PHE A 38 -188.19 4.39 -42.74
C PHE A 38 -187.39 4.20 -41.44
N MET A 39 -187.93 3.44 -40.49
CA MET A 39 -187.23 3.07 -39.25
C MET A 39 -185.99 2.20 -39.53
N ILE A 40 -186.11 1.20 -40.41
CA ILE A 40 -184.96 0.37 -40.82
C ILE A 40 -183.93 1.22 -41.55
N ALA A 41 -184.33 2.11 -42.46
CA ALA A 41 -183.42 3.00 -43.17
C ALA A 41 -182.68 3.95 -42.23
N MET A 42 -183.35 4.50 -41.22
CA MET A 42 -182.73 5.37 -40.20
C MET A 42 -181.77 4.59 -39.29
N VAL A 43 -182.13 3.37 -38.88
CA VAL A 43 -181.25 2.47 -38.12
C VAL A 43 -180.02 2.10 -38.95
N VAL A 44 -180.16 1.79 -40.23
CA VAL A 44 -179.04 1.46 -41.13
C VAL A 44 -178.12 2.68 -41.34
N LEU A 45 -178.69 3.88 -41.49
CA LEU A 45 -177.90 5.12 -41.59
C LEU A 45 -177.14 5.41 -40.30
N LEU A 46 -177.77 5.21 -39.14
CA LEU A 46 -177.11 5.36 -37.83
C LEU A 46 -176.02 4.31 -37.63
N LEU A 47 -176.26 3.04 -37.97
CA LEU A 47 -175.27 1.98 -37.90
C LEU A 47 -174.07 2.30 -38.80
N ARG A 48 -174.30 2.77 -40.03
CA ARG A 48 -173.24 3.12 -40.97
C ARG A 48 -172.49 4.39 -40.56
N ASN A 49 -173.18 5.38 -40.00
CA ASN A 49 -172.53 6.56 -39.43
C ASN A 49 -171.69 6.20 -38.19
N MET A 50 -172.22 5.36 -37.29
CA MET A 50 -171.48 4.82 -36.15
C MET A 50 -170.27 3.98 -36.58
N GLU A 51 -170.38 3.23 -37.66
CA GLU A 51 -169.29 2.42 -38.21
C GLU A 51 -168.21 3.27 -38.85
N LEU A 52 -168.57 4.31 -39.62
CA LEU A 52 -167.62 5.31 -40.13
C LEU A 52 -166.90 6.05 -39.01
N VAL A 53 -167.62 6.48 -37.96
CA VAL A 53 -167.02 7.13 -36.78
C VAL A 53 -166.11 6.16 -36.03
N LYS A 54 -166.47 4.87 -35.93
CA LYS A 54 -165.59 3.84 -35.35
C LYS A 54 -164.34 3.61 -36.19
N GLN A 55 -164.46 3.54 -37.52
CA GLN A 55 -163.31 3.38 -38.41
C GLN A 55 -162.39 4.60 -38.33
N LEU A 56 -162.92 5.83 -38.35
CA LEU A 56 -162.14 7.06 -38.18
C LEU A 56 -161.46 7.15 -36.82
N ARG A 57 -162.13 6.72 -35.74
CA ARG A 57 -161.51 6.62 -34.41
C ARG A 57 -160.43 5.56 -34.37
N ALA A 58 -160.66 4.37 -34.95
CA ALA A 58 -159.66 3.31 -35.01
C ALA A 58 -158.44 3.73 -35.86
N THR A 59 -158.63 4.46 -36.96
CA THR A 59 -157.52 4.99 -37.76
C THR A 59 -156.79 6.10 -37.02
N MET A 60 -157.50 7.00 -36.31
CA MET A 60 -156.86 8.03 -35.49
C MET A 60 -156.15 7.43 -34.27
N GLU A 61 -156.68 6.37 -33.66
CA GLU A 61 -156.05 5.66 -32.54
C GLU A 61 -154.83 4.88 -33.02
N ALA A 62 -154.89 4.21 -34.17
CA ALA A 62 -153.74 3.56 -34.78
C ALA A 62 -152.67 4.57 -35.21
N GLU A 63 -153.06 5.72 -35.76
CA GLU A 63 -152.15 6.81 -36.11
C GLU A 63 -151.51 7.42 -34.86
N ARG A 64 -152.28 7.66 -33.80
CA ARG A 64 -151.74 8.11 -32.49
C ARG A 64 -150.79 7.08 -31.91
N ALA A 65 -151.14 5.79 -31.92
CA ALA A 65 -150.27 4.72 -31.40
C ALA A 65 -148.99 4.58 -32.23
N ALA A 66 -149.08 4.67 -33.56
CA ALA A 66 -147.92 4.65 -34.45
C ALA A 66 -147.04 5.90 -34.28
N MET A 67 -147.65 7.07 -34.05
CA MET A 67 -146.95 8.31 -33.81
C MET A 67 -146.27 8.34 -32.43
N GLU A 68 -146.94 7.83 -31.39
CA GLU A 68 -146.35 7.63 -30.07
C GLU A 68 -145.21 6.62 -30.11
N LEU A 69 -145.36 5.49 -30.80
CA LEU A 69 -144.29 4.51 -30.99
C LEU A 69 -143.13 5.08 -31.81
N ALA A 70 -143.41 5.81 -32.90
CA ALA A 70 -142.38 6.48 -33.69
C ALA A 70 -141.66 7.56 -32.90
N ARG A 71 -142.37 8.25 -31.99
CA ARG A 71 -141.81 9.23 -31.08
C ARG A 71 -140.95 8.59 -30.01
N THR A 72 -141.42 7.57 -29.30
CA THR A 72 -140.64 6.88 -28.26
C THR A 72 -139.43 6.18 -28.88
N THR A 73 -139.58 5.51 -30.02
CA THR A 73 -138.44 4.92 -30.74
C THR A 73 -137.51 5.97 -31.32
N GLY A 74 -138.01 7.15 -31.71
CA GLY A 74 -137.21 8.31 -32.10
C GLY A 74 -136.39 8.86 -30.94
N GLU A 75 -137.03 9.10 -29.80
CA GLU A 75 -136.40 9.55 -28.55
C GLU A 75 -135.37 8.54 -28.02
N GLU A 76 -135.67 7.24 -28.06
CA GLU A 76 -134.73 6.17 -27.73
C GLU A 76 -133.54 6.12 -28.70
N LYS A 77 -133.78 6.21 -30.02
CA LYS A 77 -132.72 6.25 -31.03
C LYS A 77 -131.84 7.49 -30.88
N GLU A 78 -132.43 8.64 -30.59
CA GLU A 78 -131.69 9.88 -30.33
C GLU A 78 -130.85 9.76 -29.05
N SER A 79 -131.42 9.22 -27.97
CA SER A 79 -130.68 8.94 -26.72
C SER A 79 -129.53 7.96 -26.95
N LEU A 80 -129.75 6.89 -27.71
CA LEU A 80 -128.73 5.91 -28.06
C LEU A 80 -127.66 6.52 -28.98
N ALA A 81 -128.04 7.34 -29.95
CA ALA A 81 -127.08 8.07 -30.80
C ALA A 81 -126.21 9.02 -29.98
N LEU A 82 -126.79 9.76 -29.03
CA LEU A 82 -126.03 10.63 -28.12
C LEU A 82 -125.07 9.84 -27.23
N LYS A 83 -125.52 8.69 -26.68
CA LYS A 83 -124.64 7.80 -25.89
C LYS A 83 -123.53 7.20 -26.74
N LEU A 84 -123.83 6.83 -27.99
CA LEU A 84 -122.85 6.32 -28.93
C LEU A 84 -121.78 7.40 -29.21
N ILE A 85 -122.19 8.61 -29.56
CA ILE A 85 -121.28 9.76 -29.78
C ILE A 85 -120.44 10.05 -28.53
N ALA A 86 -121.05 10.04 -27.34
CA ALA A 86 -120.33 10.24 -26.08
C ALA A 86 -119.27 9.15 -25.88
N SER A 87 -119.63 7.88 -26.08
CA SER A 87 -118.70 6.75 -25.94
C SER A 87 -117.60 6.75 -27.01
N GLU A 88 -117.91 7.17 -28.24
CA GLU A 88 -116.93 7.33 -29.33
C GLU A 88 -115.94 8.45 -29.02
N ASN A 89 -116.43 9.57 -28.48
CA ASN A 89 -115.59 10.66 -28.00
C ASN A 89 -114.70 10.22 -26.83
N GLU A 90 -115.24 9.47 -25.86
CA GLU A 90 -114.45 8.89 -24.77
C GLU A 90 -113.39 7.92 -25.29
N LEU A 91 -113.73 7.03 -26.24
CA LEU A 91 -112.78 6.13 -26.89
C LEU A 91 -111.69 6.89 -27.66
N SER A 92 -112.04 7.99 -28.34
CA SER A 92 -111.08 8.85 -29.01
C SER A 92 -110.11 9.50 -28.01
N MET A 93 -110.63 10.07 -26.92
CA MET A 93 -109.83 10.66 -25.85
C MET A 93 -108.91 9.65 -25.17
N LEU A 94 -109.41 8.45 -24.88
CA LEU A 94 -108.62 7.36 -24.31
C LEU A 94 -107.53 6.89 -25.27
N ARG A 95 -107.82 6.80 -26.58
CA ARG A 95 -106.80 6.47 -27.60
C ARG A 95 -105.71 7.53 -27.68
N ILE A 96 -106.07 8.82 -27.65
CA ILE A 96 -105.09 9.91 -27.63
C ILE A 96 -104.23 9.82 -26.38
N ARG A 97 -104.83 9.60 -25.20
CA ARG A 97 -104.08 9.44 -23.94
C ARG A 97 -103.16 8.22 -23.97
N LEU A 98 -103.60 7.09 -24.51
CA LEU A 98 -102.75 5.91 -24.68
C LEU A 98 -101.60 6.19 -25.65
N MET A 99 -101.84 6.92 -26.73
CA MET A 99 -100.80 7.31 -27.68
C MET A 99 -99.77 8.25 -27.02
N GLN A 100 -100.22 9.24 -26.25
CA GLN A 100 -99.35 10.12 -25.47
C GLN A 100 -98.52 9.35 -24.45
N MET A 101 -99.14 8.49 -23.64
CA MET A 101 -98.41 7.67 -22.66
C MET A 101 -97.40 6.72 -23.33
N LYS A 102 -97.74 6.18 -24.50
CA LYS A 102 -96.82 5.34 -25.27
C LYS A 102 -95.64 6.15 -25.83
N GLU A 103 -95.88 7.36 -26.31
CA GLU A 103 -94.84 8.26 -26.78
C GLU A 103 -93.92 8.72 -25.64
N GLU A 104 -94.48 9.08 -24.49
CA GLU A 104 -93.74 9.36 -23.26
C GLU A 104 -92.90 8.15 -22.81
N SER A 105 -93.47 6.95 -22.81
CA SER A 105 -92.75 5.72 -22.48
C SER A 105 -91.61 5.44 -23.47
N ASN A 106 -91.84 5.62 -24.77
CA ASN A 106 -90.79 5.47 -25.78
C ASN A 106 -89.67 6.51 -25.60
N ALA A 107 -90.01 7.76 -25.28
CA ALA A 107 -89.04 8.80 -25.00
C ALA A 107 -88.22 8.49 -23.73
N GLN A 108 -88.86 7.95 -22.69
CA GLN A 108 -88.19 7.46 -21.48
C GLN A 108 -87.25 6.28 -21.79
N ILE A 109 -87.69 5.31 -22.58
CA ILE A 109 -86.85 4.17 -23.00
C ILE A 109 -85.62 4.66 -23.78
N ALA A 110 -85.78 5.62 -24.69
CA ALA A 110 -84.66 6.21 -25.42
C ALA A 110 -83.68 6.95 -24.47
N THR A 111 -84.21 7.67 -23.48
CA THR A 111 -83.39 8.36 -22.47
C THR A 111 -82.60 7.37 -21.60
N ILE A 112 -83.26 6.30 -21.13
CA ILE A 112 -82.61 5.23 -20.35
C ILE A 112 -81.54 4.53 -21.19
N GLY A 113 -81.80 4.31 -22.49
CA GLY A 113 -80.82 3.76 -23.43
C GLY A 113 -79.57 4.63 -23.51
N ASN A 114 -79.74 5.94 -23.75
CA ASN A 114 -78.62 6.89 -23.81
C ASN A 114 -77.85 6.95 -22.48
N GLN A 115 -78.54 6.95 -21.34
CA GLN A 115 -77.91 6.93 -20.02
C GLN A 115 -77.15 5.62 -19.76
N SER A 116 -77.68 4.49 -20.21
CA SER A 116 -77.01 3.19 -20.09
C SER A 116 -75.73 3.15 -20.93
N ASP A 117 -75.75 3.72 -22.13
CA ASP A 117 -74.56 3.84 -22.98
C ASP A 117 -73.52 4.76 -22.34
N GLU A 118 -73.95 5.91 -21.79
CA GLU A 118 -73.07 6.82 -21.06
C GLU A 118 -72.43 6.14 -19.84
N ILE A 119 -73.21 5.43 -19.02
CA ILE A 119 -72.70 4.65 -17.88
C ILE A 119 -71.68 3.62 -18.35
N ALA A 120 -71.93 2.91 -19.45
CA ALA A 120 -70.98 1.93 -19.99
C ALA A 120 -69.66 2.59 -20.41
N THR A 121 -69.71 3.77 -21.04
CA THR A 121 -68.49 4.52 -21.38
C THR A 121 -67.73 5.00 -20.15
N LEU A 122 -68.43 5.55 -19.14
CA LEU A 122 -67.81 6.00 -17.89
C LEU A 122 -67.18 4.84 -17.12
N MET A 123 -67.80 3.66 -17.11
CA MET A 123 -67.22 2.46 -16.51
C MET A 123 -65.92 2.04 -17.21
N ALA A 124 -65.90 2.07 -18.55
CA ALA A 124 -64.69 1.76 -19.31
C ALA A 124 -63.57 2.78 -19.04
N ASP A 125 -63.90 4.06 -18.88
CA ASP A 125 -62.93 5.10 -18.55
C ASP A 125 -62.42 4.97 -17.11
N ILE A 126 -63.28 4.63 -16.15
CA ILE A 126 -62.88 4.31 -14.77
C ILE A 126 -61.89 3.15 -14.79
N GLU A 127 -62.17 2.08 -15.53
CA GLU A 127 -61.27 0.93 -15.64
C GLU A 127 -59.90 1.36 -16.22
N ARG A 128 -59.88 2.12 -17.31
CA ARG A 128 -58.64 2.67 -17.88
C ARG A 128 -57.86 3.53 -16.90
N LEU A 129 -58.55 4.41 -16.16
CA LEU A 129 -57.92 5.27 -15.16
C LEU A 129 -57.38 4.46 -13.97
N THR A 130 -58.07 3.41 -13.55
CA THR A 130 -57.57 2.51 -12.49
C THR A 130 -56.30 1.77 -12.93
N LEU A 131 -56.28 1.22 -14.15
CA LEU A 131 -55.07 0.59 -14.71
C LEU A 131 -53.91 1.59 -14.80
N ARG A 132 -54.18 2.82 -15.25
CA ARG A 132 -53.14 3.86 -15.34
C ARG A 132 -52.60 4.26 -13.97
N ARG A 133 -53.48 4.40 -12.97
CA ARG A 133 -53.09 4.63 -11.57
C ARG A 133 -52.19 3.50 -11.08
N ASP A 134 -52.57 2.25 -11.31
CA ASP A 134 -51.82 1.08 -10.82
C ASP A 134 -50.45 0.94 -11.51
N GLN A 135 -50.38 1.31 -12.79
CA GLN A 135 -49.10 1.44 -13.48
C GLN A 135 -48.22 2.53 -12.85
N LEU A 136 -48.77 3.73 -12.60
CA LEU A 136 -48.03 4.83 -12.00
C LEU A 136 -47.58 4.53 -10.57
N THR A 137 -48.36 3.79 -9.78
CA THR A 137 -47.95 3.38 -8.43
C THR A 137 -46.81 2.37 -8.48
N ALA A 138 -46.84 1.42 -9.42
CA ALA A 138 -45.73 0.50 -9.65
C ALA A 138 -44.47 1.24 -10.12
N GLU A 139 -44.58 2.17 -11.08
CA GLU A 139 -43.47 3.00 -11.54
C GLU A 139 -42.87 3.82 -10.38
N ASN A 140 -43.71 4.50 -9.58
CA ASN A 140 -43.24 5.25 -8.41
C ASN A 140 -42.54 4.36 -7.38
N PHE A 141 -43.04 3.14 -7.15
CA PHE A 141 -42.40 2.18 -6.26
C PHE A 141 -41.00 1.80 -6.78
N THR A 142 -40.88 1.44 -8.06
CA THR A 142 -39.59 1.09 -8.67
C THR A 142 -38.60 2.25 -8.68
N LEU A 143 -39.07 3.47 -8.97
CA LEU A 143 -38.26 4.68 -8.89
C LEU A 143 -37.80 4.94 -7.45
N GLY A 144 -38.68 4.76 -6.48
CA GLY A 144 -38.35 4.86 -5.06
C GLY A 144 -37.27 3.87 -4.63
N GLU A 145 -37.32 2.63 -5.11
CA GLU A 145 -36.24 1.66 -4.88
C GLU A 145 -34.93 2.06 -5.55
N SER A 146 -34.97 2.48 -6.81
CA SER A 146 -33.76 2.93 -7.52
C SER A 146 -33.10 4.13 -6.83
N LEU A 147 -33.91 5.05 -6.30
CA LEU A 147 -33.43 6.23 -5.59
C LEU A 147 -32.81 5.85 -4.25
N LYS A 148 -33.38 4.88 -3.53
CA LYS A 148 -32.76 4.31 -2.32
C LYS A 148 -31.42 3.65 -2.62
N ARG A 149 -31.32 2.85 -3.70
CA ARG A 149 -30.05 2.22 -4.13
C ARG A 149 -29.01 3.28 -4.49
N ALA A 150 -29.37 4.26 -5.31
CA ALA A 150 -28.48 5.35 -5.70
C ALA A 150 -28.00 6.17 -4.50
N ARG A 151 -28.86 6.40 -3.49
CA ARG A 151 -28.44 7.06 -2.23
C ARG A 151 -27.45 6.22 -1.43
N ALA A 152 -27.68 4.91 -1.31
CA ALA A 152 -26.75 4.03 -0.61
C ALA A 152 -25.40 3.93 -1.33
N GLU A 153 -25.41 3.90 -2.67
CA GLU A 153 -24.19 3.97 -3.48
C GLU A 153 -23.45 5.30 -3.27
N LEU A 154 -24.18 6.43 -3.30
CA LEU A 154 -23.59 7.75 -3.04
C LEU A 154 -22.92 7.79 -1.67
N GLU A 155 -23.62 7.37 -0.61
CA GLU A 155 -23.08 7.33 0.74
C GLU A 155 -21.83 6.42 0.84
N SER A 156 -21.85 5.27 0.18
CA SER A 156 -20.67 4.39 0.10
C SER A 156 -19.51 5.05 -0.63
N THR A 157 -19.77 5.77 -1.73
CA THR A 157 -18.71 6.50 -2.45
C THR A 157 -18.14 7.65 -1.63
N GLU A 158 -18.98 8.39 -0.90
CA GLU A 158 -18.54 9.46 0.01
C GLU A 158 -17.66 8.91 1.14
N GLN A 159 -18.04 7.78 1.74
CA GLN A 159 -17.21 7.09 2.73
C GLN A 159 -15.86 6.63 2.13
N SER A 160 -15.87 6.09 0.91
CA SER A 160 -14.65 5.68 0.23
C SER A 160 -13.73 6.87 -0.08
N LEU A 161 -14.30 8.00 -0.49
CA LEU A 161 -13.57 9.22 -0.79
C LEU A 161 -12.95 9.81 0.48
N ALA A 162 -13.71 9.88 1.57
CA ALA A 162 -13.18 10.31 2.87
C ALA A 162 -12.03 9.42 3.36
N SER A 163 -12.15 8.09 3.20
CA SER A 163 -11.06 7.16 3.55
C SER A 163 -9.82 7.36 2.68
N LEU A 164 -10.00 7.65 1.39
CA LEU A 164 -8.92 7.91 0.46
C LEU A 164 -8.23 9.24 0.79
N GLU A 165 -8.97 10.29 1.10
CA GLU A 165 -8.44 11.58 1.55
C GLU A 165 -7.60 11.43 2.83
N GLN A 166 -8.08 10.65 3.80
CA GLN A 166 -7.33 10.35 5.01
C GLN A 166 -6.02 9.60 4.70
N SER A 167 -6.07 8.62 3.79
CA SER A 167 -4.87 7.88 3.36
C SER A 167 -3.86 8.77 2.61
N LEU A 168 -4.36 9.75 1.84
CA LEU A 168 -3.52 10.70 1.10
C LEU A 168 -2.86 11.68 2.08
N ALA A 169 -3.59 12.15 3.09
CA ALA A 169 -3.06 13.00 4.14
C ALA A 169 -1.95 12.28 4.93
N SER A 170 -2.16 11.03 5.33
CA SER A 170 -1.15 10.24 6.04
C SER A 170 0.07 9.95 5.17
N LEU A 171 -0.12 9.65 3.88
CA LEU A 171 0.99 9.43 2.94
C LEU A 171 1.81 10.71 2.71
N LYS A 172 1.14 11.87 2.60
CA LYS A 172 1.82 13.18 2.52
C LYS A 172 2.65 13.46 3.76
N GLN A 173 2.13 13.16 4.95
CA GLN A 173 2.87 13.32 6.20
C GLN A 173 4.10 12.40 6.24
N GLN A 174 3.93 11.11 5.92
CA GLN A 174 5.05 10.16 5.85
C GLN A 174 6.11 10.59 4.83
N HIS A 175 5.70 11.17 3.70
CA HIS A 175 6.63 11.68 2.71
C HIS A 175 7.42 12.90 3.23
N ALA A 176 6.78 13.80 3.97
CA ALA A 176 7.45 14.93 4.60
C ALA A 176 8.46 14.47 5.66
N GLU A 177 8.08 13.51 6.51
CA GLU A 177 8.95 12.91 7.52
C GLU A 177 10.18 12.24 6.87
N ARG A 178 9.98 11.45 5.79
CA ARG A 178 11.10 10.85 5.04
C ARG A 178 12.02 11.87 4.39
N LEU A 179 11.49 13.00 3.91
CA LEU A 179 12.32 14.06 3.35
C LEU A 179 13.22 14.69 4.42
N GLU A 180 12.68 14.89 5.63
CA GLU A 180 13.45 15.39 6.77
C GLU A 180 14.52 14.37 7.23
N GLU A 181 14.17 13.10 7.30
CA GLU A 181 15.12 12.01 7.58
C GLU A 181 16.25 11.95 6.53
N LEU A 182 15.91 12.08 5.24
CA LEU A 182 16.91 12.11 4.15
C LEU A 182 17.83 13.33 4.25
N GLN A 183 17.30 14.50 4.59
CA GLN A 183 18.11 15.69 4.83
C GLN A 183 19.04 15.51 6.04
N GLY A 184 18.54 14.94 7.13
CA GLY A 184 19.33 14.60 8.31
C GLY A 184 20.46 13.62 7.98
N ALA A 185 20.16 12.55 7.24
CA ALA A 185 21.15 11.57 6.80
C ALA A 185 22.21 12.18 5.86
N GLN A 186 21.80 13.10 4.96
CA GLN A 186 22.73 13.83 4.11
C GLN A 186 23.67 14.71 4.92
N LEU A 187 23.16 15.42 5.93
CA LEU A 187 23.99 16.22 6.84
C LEU A 187 25.02 15.33 7.57
N GLU A 188 24.60 14.21 8.12
CA GLU A 188 25.52 13.27 8.78
C GLU A 188 26.55 12.68 7.82
N LEU A 189 26.18 12.37 6.57
CA LEU A 189 27.13 11.97 5.53
C LEU A 189 28.16 13.05 5.23
N THR A 190 27.76 14.33 5.17
CA THR A 190 28.72 15.43 4.97
C THR A 190 29.65 15.60 6.16
N LYS A 191 29.15 15.48 7.39
CA LYS A 191 29.99 15.47 8.60
C LYS A 191 30.99 14.33 8.56
N ALA A 192 30.54 13.11 8.27
CA ALA A 192 31.39 11.94 8.17
C ALA A 192 32.49 12.11 7.10
N ARG A 193 32.14 12.63 5.91
CA ARG A 193 33.13 12.96 4.87
C ARG A 193 34.19 13.94 5.37
N ASN A 194 33.77 15.05 5.98
CA ASN A 194 34.71 16.03 6.52
C ASN A 194 35.62 15.43 7.61
N THR A 195 35.10 14.53 8.45
CA THR A 195 35.94 13.83 9.44
C THR A 195 36.97 12.92 8.76
N ILE A 196 36.58 12.19 7.72
CA ILE A 196 37.49 11.33 6.96
C ILE A 196 38.59 12.18 6.31
N ASP A 197 38.24 13.29 5.67
CA ASP A 197 39.21 14.19 5.01
C ASP A 197 40.20 14.77 6.04
N SER A 198 39.73 15.14 7.22
CA SER A 198 40.61 15.63 8.30
C SER A 198 41.54 14.54 8.84
N LEU A 199 41.05 13.31 8.99
CA LEU A 199 41.85 12.17 9.44
C LEU A 199 42.89 11.77 8.38
N GLN A 200 42.53 11.81 7.10
CA GLN A 200 43.46 11.58 5.99
C GLN A 200 44.58 12.62 5.98
N SER A 201 44.22 13.90 6.07
CA SER A 201 45.20 15.00 6.15
C SER A 201 46.12 14.86 7.37
N GLY A 202 45.57 14.49 8.54
CA GLY A 202 46.34 14.22 9.74
C GLY A 202 47.30 13.03 9.57
N ARG A 203 46.87 11.97 8.87
CA ARG A 203 47.72 10.81 8.57
C ARG A 203 48.89 11.18 7.67
N GLU A 204 48.66 12.00 6.64
CA GLU A 204 49.73 12.47 5.74
C GLU A 204 50.79 13.29 6.50
N VAL A 205 50.36 14.17 7.40
CA VAL A 205 51.28 14.95 8.25
C VAL A 205 52.09 14.02 9.16
N LEU A 206 51.46 13.03 9.79
CA LEU A 206 52.16 12.05 10.63
C LEU A 206 53.14 11.19 9.83
N GLU A 207 52.79 10.77 8.62
CA GLU A 207 53.67 10.04 7.71
C GLU A 207 54.90 10.88 7.34
N SER A 208 54.70 12.17 7.03
CA SER A 208 55.81 13.11 6.79
C SER A 208 56.71 13.30 8.01
N GLN A 209 56.12 13.44 9.20
CA GLN A 209 56.89 13.54 10.45
C GLN A 209 57.70 12.26 10.72
N LEU A 210 57.12 11.08 10.51
CA LEU A 210 57.82 9.81 10.66
C LEU A 210 58.96 9.65 9.66
N ALA A 211 58.78 10.09 8.41
CA ALA A 211 59.85 10.12 7.43
C ALA A 211 61.00 11.05 7.88
N GLY A 212 60.69 12.28 8.29
CA GLY A 212 61.70 13.21 8.80
C GLY A 212 62.44 12.72 10.05
N MET A 213 61.74 12.04 10.97
CA MET A 213 62.40 11.40 12.13
C MET A 213 63.32 10.26 11.71
N ARG A 214 62.92 9.43 10.73
CA ARG A 214 63.78 8.36 10.19
C ARG A 214 65.04 8.95 9.56
N ASP A 215 64.89 9.97 8.72
CA ASP A 215 66.03 10.65 8.08
C ASP A 215 67.00 11.18 9.14
N ARG A 216 66.48 11.84 10.18
CA ARG A 216 67.30 12.35 11.29
C ARG A 216 68.03 11.24 12.07
N ILE A 217 67.36 10.10 12.30
CA ILE A 217 68.01 8.94 12.93
C ILE A 217 69.13 8.40 12.02
N THR A 218 68.91 8.34 10.70
CA THR A 218 69.95 7.89 9.77
C THR A 218 71.16 8.84 9.74
N GLU A 219 70.91 10.15 9.73
CA GLU A 219 71.94 11.18 9.78
C GLU A 219 72.76 11.08 11.08
N GLN A 220 72.09 11.05 12.24
CA GLN A 220 72.74 10.89 13.54
C GLN A 220 73.55 9.58 13.63
N SER A 221 73.07 8.50 13.04
CA SER A 221 73.80 7.23 13.02
C SER A 221 75.09 7.32 12.20
N SER A 222 75.04 8.03 11.06
CA SER A 222 76.21 8.30 10.21
C SER A 222 77.22 9.20 10.91
N GLU A 223 76.77 10.32 11.49
CA GLU A 223 77.60 11.22 12.29
C GLU A 223 78.29 10.46 13.43
N LEU A 224 77.55 9.65 14.19
CA LEU A 224 78.09 8.86 15.28
C LEU A 224 79.11 7.82 14.81
N GLN A 225 78.93 7.26 13.61
CA GLN A 225 79.90 6.35 13.01
C GLN A 225 81.19 7.08 12.59
N THR A 226 81.08 8.27 12.00
CA THR A 226 82.24 9.11 11.67
C THR A 226 82.99 9.57 12.91
N ALA A 227 82.28 10.02 13.95
CA ALA A 227 82.88 10.43 15.23
C ALA A 227 83.60 9.25 15.91
N LYS A 228 83.01 8.05 15.90
CA LYS A 228 83.68 6.83 16.39
C LYS A 228 84.93 6.48 15.57
N ALA A 229 84.89 6.63 14.25
CA ALA A 229 86.05 6.39 13.40
C ALA A 229 87.18 7.41 13.68
N ALA A 230 86.84 8.69 13.83
CA ALA A 230 87.78 9.75 14.19
C ALA A 230 88.41 9.49 15.57
N SER A 231 87.61 9.13 16.58
CA SER A 231 88.12 8.76 17.92
C SER A 231 89.10 7.59 17.86
N ARG A 232 88.82 6.57 17.03
CA ARG A 232 89.76 5.43 16.84
C ARG A 232 91.06 5.85 16.15
N LEU A 233 91.02 6.81 15.24
CA LEU A 233 92.21 7.35 14.60
C LEU A 233 93.04 8.15 15.62
N SER A 234 92.41 9.04 16.39
CA SER A 234 93.11 9.78 17.44
C SER A 234 93.72 8.86 18.50
N ASP A 235 93.04 7.78 18.88
CA ASP A 235 93.58 6.78 19.81
C ASP A 235 94.84 6.09 19.25
N ARG A 236 94.86 5.80 17.94
CA ARG A 236 96.05 5.24 17.26
C ARG A 236 97.19 6.24 17.19
N GLU A 237 96.91 7.50 16.86
CA GLU A 237 97.91 8.56 16.83
C GLU A 237 98.53 8.76 18.20
N LEU A 238 97.70 8.83 19.26
CA LEU A 238 98.17 8.91 20.65
C LEU A 238 99.02 7.68 21.04
N ALA A 239 98.66 6.49 20.58
CA ALA A 239 99.45 5.29 20.81
C ALA A 239 100.82 5.34 20.09
N SER A 240 100.86 5.79 18.83
CA SER A 240 102.12 6.01 18.08
C SER A 240 103.00 7.03 18.80
N LEU A 241 102.43 8.18 19.17
CA LEU A 241 103.15 9.25 19.84
C LEU A 241 103.71 8.81 21.20
N ARG A 242 102.98 7.95 21.93
CA ARG A 242 103.46 7.33 23.17
C ARG A 242 104.63 6.39 22.93
N LEU A 243 104.58 5.58 21.87
CA LEU A 243 105.69 4.69 21.48
C LEU A 243 106.93 5.51 21.08
N GLU A 244 106.75 6.51 20.21
CA GLU A 244 107.81 7.43 19.80
C GLU A 244 108.43 8.17 20.99
N TYR A 245 107.61 8.63 21.94
CA TYR A 245 108.09 9.22 23.19
C TYR A 245 108.88 8.22 24.04
N SER A 246 108.43 6.96 24.11
CA SER A 246 109.15 5.91 24.85
C SER A 246 110.51 5.59 24.23
N ASP A 247 110.60 5.53 22.90
CA ASP A 247 111.85 5.31 22.18
C ASP A 247 112.80 6.50 22.33
N LEU A 248 112.26 7.72 22.24
CA LEU A 248 113.04 8.94 22.45
C LEU A 248 113.56 9.01 23.89
N LYS A 249 112.76 8.60 24.88
CA LYS A 249 113.17 8.50 26.28
C LYS A 249 114.31 7.52 26.46
N VAL A 250 114.24 6.33 25.85
CA VAL A 250 115.35 5.35 25.90
C VAL A 250 116.62 5.98 25.33
N LYS A 251 116.57 6.56 24.12
CA LYS A 251 117.73 7.22 23.48
C LYS A 251 118.30 8.35 24.34
N TYR A 252 117.44 9.15 24.97
CA TYR A 252 117.86 10.20 25.88
C TYR A 252 118.58 9.64 27.12
N ASP A 253 117.99 8.63 27.75
CA ASP A 253 118.58 7.96 28.92
C ASP A 253 119.92 7.29 28.56
N GLU A 254 120.12 6.83 27.31
CA GLU A 254 121.40 6.32 26.83
C GLU A 254 122.49 7.38 26.71
N LEU A 255 122.15 8.60 26.31
CA LEU A 255 123.07 9.72 26.09
C LEU A 255 123.53 10.41 27.37
N VAL A 256 122.71 10.37 28.43
CA VAL A 256 122.97 11.08 29.70
C VAL A 256 123.68 10.19 30.73
N ARG A 257 124.11 8.98 30.34
CA ARG A 257 124.85 8.08 31.24
C ARG A 257 126.23 8.69 31.59
N PRO A 258 126.61 8.76 32.89
CA PRO A 258 127.92 9.26 33.27
C PRO A 258 129.04 8.40 32.68
N ALA A 259 130.19 8.99 32.35
CA ALA A 259 131.34 8.27 31.79
C ALA A 259 131.86 7.21 32.78
N ARG A 260 132.21 6.02 32.28
CA ARG A 260 132.82 4.93 33.07
C ARG A 260 134.14 5.43 33.70
N SER A 261 134.21 5.49 35.03
CA SER A 261 135.36 6.01 35.80
C SER A 261 135.84 4.99 36.84
N PRO A 262 137.17 4.84 37.03
CA PRO A 262 137.73 3.96 38.07
C PRO A 262 137.63 4.57 39.48
N GLU A 263 137.24 5.84 39.63
CA GLU A 263 137.25 6.53 40.92
C GLU A 263 136.30 5.89 41.95
N GLY A 264 136.84 5.52 43.12
CA GLY A 264 136.11 4.89 44.22
C GLY A 264 135.74 3.42 44.00
N ARG A 265 136.17 2.81 42.89
CA ARG A 265 135.92 1.40 42.52
C ARG A 265 137.16 0.55 42.73
N PHE A 266 136.98 -0.75 42.95
CA PHE A 266 138.11 -1.66 43.11
C PHE A 266 138.62 -2.10 41.74
N VAL A 267 139.83 -1.66 41.37
CA VAL A 267 140.43 -1.90 40.06
C VAL A 267 141.09 -3.27 40.00
N VAL A 268 140.72 -4.03 38.98
CA VAL A 268 141.25 -5.36 38.69
C VAL A 268 141.81 -5.36 37.28
N ASP A 269 143.10 -5.68 37.17
CA ASP A 269 143.82 -5.74 35.89
C ASP A 269 143.96 -7.21 35.47
N ILE A 270 143.48 -7.54 34.27
CA ILE A 270 143.49 -8.89 33.73
C ILE A 270 144.17 -8.84 32.38
N ARG A 271 145.31 -9.53 32.26
CA ARG A 271 145.95 -9.77 30.97
C ARG A 271 145.46 -11.07 30.40
N TYR A 272 144.97 -11.00 29.17
CA TYR A 272 144.54 -12.18 28.43
C TYR A 272 145.36 -12.31 27.16
N GLY A 273 145.88 -13.51 26.92
CA GLY A 273 146.70 -13.82 25.76
C GLY A 273 146.70 -15.31 25.44
N LYS A 274 147.43 -15.67 24.39
CA LYS A 274 147.56 -17.03 23.86
C LYS A 274 149.02 -17.28 23.50
N SER A 275 149.65 -18.24 24.17
CA SER A 275 151.05 -18.61 23.96
C SER A 275 151.16 -20.10 23.70
N ASN A 276 151.90 -20.51 22.66
CA ASN A 276 152.05 -21.90 22.22
C ASN A 276 150.72 -22.70 22.12
N GLY A 277 149.67 -22.05 21.62
CA GLY A 277 148.35 -22.67 21.42
C GLY A 277 147.45 -22.73 22.66
N ALA A 278 147.96 -22.43 23.86
CA ALA A 278 147.19 -22.41 25.11
C ALA A 278 146.85 -20.97 25.53
N PHE A 279 145.65 -20.77 26.08
CA PHE A 279 145.25 -19.46 26.62
C PHE A 279 145.90 -19.21 27.98
N THR A 280 146.45 -18.01 28.15
CA THR A 280 147.10 -17.55 29.37
C THR A 280 146.32 -16.37 29.94
N ILE A 281 145.88 -16.50 31.18
CA ILE A 281 145.25 -15.42 31.94
C ILE A 281 146.22 -15.05 33.05
N GLU A 282 146.63 -13.78 33.07
CA GLU A 282 147.37 -13.22 34.18
C GLU A 282 146.51 -12.18 34.89
N TYR A 283 146.62 -12.13 36.20
CA TYR A 283 145.75 -11.31 37.01
C TYR A 283 146.56 -10.51 38.02
N GLN A 284 146.14 -9.28 38.23
CA GLN A 284 146.68 -8.36 39.22
C GLN A 284 145.54 -7.56 39.86
N THR A 285 145.69 -7.23 41.14
CA THR A 285 144.82 -6.26 41.82
C THR A 285 145.60 -5.06 42.28
N ALA A 286 144.90 -3.99 42.65
CA ALA A 286 145.52 -2.83 43.30
C ALA A 286 146.24 -3.18 44.63
N LEU A 287 145.83 -4.26 45.31
CA LEU A 287 146.40 -4.69 46.60
C LEU A 287 147.62 -5.64 46.44
N GLU A 288 147.64 -6.44 45.37
CA GLU A 288 148.73 -7.37 45.08
C GLU A 288 149.35 -7.05 43.71
N PRO A 289 150.33 -6.13 43.65
CA PRO A 289 151.01 -5.82 42.41
C PRO A 289 151.94 -6.96 41.98
N GLY A 290 151.83 -7.38 40.72
CA GLY A 290 152.56 -8.51 40.15
C GLY A 290 151.61 -9.49 39.47
N TYR A 291 151.69 -9.59 38.14
CA TYR A 291 150.84 -10.46 37.34
C TYR A 291 151.09 -11.93 37.70
N LYS A 292 150.03 -12.61 38.17
CA LYS A 292 150.05 -14.03 38.48
C LYS A 292 149.24 -14.79 37.44
N LEU A 293 149.84 -15.84 36.86
CA LEU A 293 149.16 -16.75 35.95
C LEU A 293 148.10 -17.52 36.73
N ILE A 294 146.83 -17.45 36.30
CA ILE A 294 145.70 -18.15 36.91
C ILE A 294 144.83 -18.79 35.85
N SER A 295 144.04 -19.81 36.22
CA SER A 295 143.04 -20.39 35.33
C SER A 295 141.77 -19.50 35.23
N ARG A 296 140.93 -19.74 34.20
CA ARG A 296 139.66 -18.99 34.03
C ARG A 296 138.70 -19.20 35.20
N GLU A 297 138.59 -20.42 35.70
CA GLU A 297 137.72 -20.75 36.83
C GLU A 297 138.18 -20.04 38.11
N GLU A 298 139.50 -19.99 38.35
CA GLU A 298 140.06 -19.24 39.47
C GLU A 298 139.88 -17.72 39.31
N LEU A 299 139.99 -17.19 38.09
CA LEU A 299 139.71 -15.78 37.79
C LEU A 299 138.26 -15.45 38.15
N GLU A 300 137.30 -16.24 37.68
CA GLU A 300 135.88 -16.02 37.93
C GLU A 300 135.53 -16.17 39.42
N GLN A 301 136.13 -17.12 40.13
CA GLN A 301 135.97 -17.25 41.57
C GLN A 301 136.55 -16.05 42.34
N ARG A 302 137.74 -15.57 41.97
CA ARG A 302 138.37 -14.39 42.59
C ARG A 302 137.58 -13.13 42.31
N LEU A 303 137.16 -12.90 41.07
CA LEU A 303 136.29 -11.79 40.69
C LEU A 303 134.93 -11.87 41.40
N GLY A 304 134.36 -13.07 41.52
CA GLY A 304 133.12 -13.30 42.27
C GLY A 304 133.25 -12.94 43.75
N ARG A 305 134.34 -13.36 44.41
CA ARG A 305 134.63 -12.98 45.80
C ARG A 305 134.85 -11.48 45.95
N LEU A 306 135.65 -10.88 45.07
CA LEU A 306 135.90 -9.44 45.09
C LEU A 306 134.62 -8.63 44.85
N LYS A 307 133.71 -9.11 44.00
CA LYS A 307 132.41 -8.47 43.76
C LYS A 307 131.55 -8.46 45.02
N GLN A 308 131.56 -9.55 45.78
CA GLN A 308 130.83 -9.66 47.04
C GLN A 308 131.48 -8.84 48.16
N GLN A 309 132.81 -8.76 48.17
CA GLN A 309 133.58 -8.06 49.20
C GLN A 309 133.57 -6.53 49.03
N HIS A 310 133.49 -6.05 47.79
CA HIS A 310 133.45 -4.61 47.48
C HIS A 310 132.06 -4.17 47.04
N SER A 311 131.29 -3.61 47.98
CA SER A 311 129.95 -3.03 47.72
C SER A 311 129.97 -1.88 46.72
N ASN A 312 131.12 -1.20 46.59
CA ASN A 312 131.33 -0.17 45.59
C ASN A 312 131.56 -0.76 44.18
N GLY A 313 131.45 -2.06 43.94
CA GLY A 313 131.57 -2.63 42.59
C GLY A 313 133.01 -2.64 42.03
N LEU A 314 133.21 -3.50 41.04
CA LEU A 314 134.53 -3.74 40.45
C LEU A 314 134.69 -2.93 39.17
N TYR A 315 135.86 -2.32 39.01
CA TYR A 315 136.32 -1.80 37.73
C TYR A 315 137.24 -2.86 37.11
N VAL A 316 136.77 -3.53 36.08
CA VAL A 316 137.53 -4.61 35.46
C VAL A 316 138.22 -4.11 34.21
N LYS A 317 139.55 -4.10 34.23
CA LYS A 317 140.39 -3.65 33.13
C LYS A 317 141.00 -4.87 32.46
N VAL A 318 140.52 -5.18 31.25
CA VAL A 318 141.11 -6.22 30.41
C VAL A 318 142.20 -5.59 29.55
N ILE A 319 143.40 -6.17 29.60
CA ILE A 319 144.59 -5.70 28.91
C ILE A 319 145.04 -6.79 27.94
N PHE A 320 145.26 -6.44 26.68
CA PHE A 320 145.78 -7.35 25.66
C PHE A 320 147.23 -6.97 25.33
N PRO A 321 148.23 -7.82 25.62
CA PRO A 321 149.61 -7.58 25.19
C PRO A 321 149.74 -7.50 23.66
N GLU A 322 150.73 -6.76 23.15
CA GLU A 322 150.93 -6.53 21.71
C GLU A 322 151.10 -7.81 20.88
N GLN A 323 151.55 -8.91 21.51
CA GLN A 323 151.68 -10.24 20.90
C GLN A 323 150.72 -11.25 21.56
N SER A 324 149.50 -10.82 21.90
CA SER A 324 148.52 -11.66 22.60
C SER A 324 148.04 -12.88 21.80
N GLY A 325 148.16 -12.89 20.46
CA GLY A 325 147.75 -14.02 19.62
C GLY A 325 146.24 -14.31 19.65
N LEU A 326 145.42 -13.37 20.13
CA LEU A 326 143.96 -13.46 20.22
C LEU A 326 143.27 -12.86 18.99
N SER A 327 142.17 -13.46 18.55
CA SER A 327 141.28 -12.82 17.58
C SER A 327 140.39 -11.75 18.24
N PHE A 328 139.86 -10.83 17.42
CA PHE A 328 138.94 -9.78 17.89
C PHE A 328 137.71 -10.36 18.61
N ASN A 329 137.11 -11.43 18.09
CA ASN A 329 135.97 -12.07 18.72
C ASN A 329 136.34 -12.73 20.05
N GLU A 330 137.47 -13.43 20.14
CA GLU A 330 137.93 -14.05 21.40
C GLU A 330 138.18 -12.98 22.48
N ALA A 331 138.82 -11.86 22.11
CA ALA A 331 139.04 -10.73 22.99
C ALA A 331 137.72 -10.05 23.41
N TRP A 332 136.83 -9.78 22.46
CA TRP A 332 135.55 -9.11 22.71
C TRP A 332 134.60 -9.95 23.56
N THR A 333 134.42 -11.23 23.22
CA THR A 333 133.56 -12.13 23.99
C THR A 333 134.10 -12.29 25.42
N PHE A 334 135.42 -12.39 25.59
CA PHE A 334 136.02 -12.43 26.92
C PHE A 334 135.79 -11.13 27.70
N THR A 335 136.07 -9.96 27.11
CA THR A 335 135.84 -8.66 27.77
C THR A 335 134.37 -8.43 28.09
N SER A 336 133.46 -8.72 27.15
CA SER A 336 132.02 -8.52 27.34
C SER A 336 131.44 -9.44 28.40
N ASP A 337 131.78 -10.74 28.38
CA ASP A 337 131.36 -11.70 29.41
C ASP A 337 131.79 -11.21 30.80
N LEU A 338 133.05 -10.78 30.90
CA LEU A 338 133.64 -10.36 32.15
C LEU A 338 133.07 -9.00 32.64
N HIS A 339 132.83 -8.06 31.73
CA HIS A 339 132.22 -6.76 32.04
C HIS A 339 130.75 -6.89 32.46
N ASN A 340 129.93 -7.64 31.73
CA ASN A 340 128.52 -7.81 32.08
C ASN A 340 128.34 -8.51 33.43
N ARG A 341 129.20 -9.50 33.73
CA ARG A 341 129.09 -10.29 34.96
C ARG A 341 129.70 -9.62 36.17
N TYR A 342 130.82 -8.90 35.99
CA TYR A 342 131.65 -8.45 37.12
C TYR A 342 131.90 -6.95 37.17
N ASP A 343 131.85 -6.21 36.05
CA ASP A 343 132.08 -4.76 36.05
C ASP A 343 130.86 -3.97 36.51
N TYR A 344 131.07 -2.94 37.32
CA TYR A 344 129.98 -2.14 37.89
C TYR A 344 129.18 -1.35 36.84
N TYR A 345 129.80 -0.98 35.71
CA TYR A 345 129.20 -0.09 34.72
C TYR A 345 128.19 -0.81 33.82
N TYR A 346 128.41 -2.10 33.55
CA TYR A 346 127.64 -2.88 32.57
C TYR A 346 126.58 -3.81 33.18
N GLN A 347 126.46 -3.88 34.51
CA GLN A 347 125.52 -4.79 35.19
C GLN A 347 124.06 -4.31 35.17
N ASN A 348 123.82 -3.00 35.10
CA ASN A 348 122.45 -2.45 35.10
C ASN A 348 121.87 -2.29 33.69
N SER A 349 122.67 -2.57 32.67
CA SER A 349 122.22 -2.63 31.30
C SER A 349 121.85 -4.08 31.01
N GLY A 350 120.56 -4.44 31.12
CA GLY A 350 120.01 -5.72 30.62
C GLY A 350 120.17 -5.90 29.09
N SER A 351 121.06 -5.15 28.47
CA SER A 351 121.53 -5.25 27.10
C SER A 351 122.75 -6.16 27.06
N THR A 352 122.61 -7.34 26.49
CA THR A 352 123.74 -8.08 25.95
C THR A 352 124.47 -7.15 24.97
N PRO A 353 125.78 -6.87 25.12
CA PRO A 353 126.52 -6.10 24.13
C PRO A 353 126.57 -6.92 22.84
N SER A 354 125.68 -6.59 21.89
CA SER A 354 125.75 -7.16 20.55
C SER A 354 127.10 -6.83 19.95
N LEU A 355 127.75 -7.81 19.29
CA LEU A 355 129.01 -7.57 18.57
C LEU A 355 128.87 -6.28 17.75
N PRO A 356 129.84 -5.34 17.83
CA PRO A 356 129.89 -4.25 16.88
C PRO A 356 129.95 -4.89 15.50
N LYS A 357 128.94 -4.62 14.66
CA LYS A 357 128.96 -5.05 13.26
C LYS A 357 130.25 -4.51 12.66
N SER A 358 131.06 -5.41 12.10
CA SER A 358 132.26 -5.02 11.36
C SER A 358 131.87 -3.91 10.37
N PRO A 359 132.68 -2.85 10.23
CA PRO A 359 132.40 -1.82 9.25
C PRO A 359 132.33 -2.51 7.88
N GLN A 360 131.14 -2.50 7.28
CA GLN A 360 131.03 -2.64 5.84
C GLN A 360 131.76 -1.40 5.28
N GLN A 361 133.03 -1.59 4.95
CA GLN A 361 133.76 -0.70 4.07
C GLN A 361 133.04 -0.67 2.70
N PRO A 362 133.13 0.47 2.00
CA PRO A 362 132.00 1.27 1.50
C PRO A 362 131.13 0.65 0.42
#